data_AF-A0A843DYW6-F1
#
_entry.id   AF-A0A843DYW6-F1
#
_cell.length_a   1.000
_cell.length_b   1.000
_cell.length_c   1.000
_cell.angle_alpha   90.00
_cell.angle_beta   90.00
_cell.angle_gamma   90.00
#
_symmetry.space_group_name_H-M   'P 1'
#
loop_
_entity.id
_entity.type
_entity.pdbx_description
1 polymer ?
#
loop_
_entity_poly.entity_id
_entity_poly.type
_entity_poly.pdbx_seq_one_letter_code
_entity_poly.pdbx_strand_id
1 'polypeptide(L)'
;MNQVQNGGVSSPAQEYIKNEEVQKRPISDQAFKFYSKDIEDDHFFRTMMAPGKFHYLYGNLGIGKTHFMMNMMYLLLQGYDGCGEWEVVTNVFMYHKDESGTEVCDPDHVHHIDSLDEFFDKIVELSDTGRRVALFLDDFNRFFFEEGKDPLSRYLRQMILNRRKLGVLLFFSSTEDIADFENDWAGRRYPADFLWTRYKSKKEWDQTRKDLELDIDWNRWDTTGCIVLGGDLAHIGSSLTEWTDSKKASGWFYDKVSDASVLRFRKGFDFDSFWRGLENVSSLSAKAYIRTYTSSMSEEKVREVEQCQQEKDVVEIAAKLKSMGLTDEAIECALNVPKTTLRRWVEKSGHQWKVGEIELPYRFKSLREKT
;
A
#
# COMPACT_ATOMS: atom_id res chain seq x y z
N MET A 1 7.07 -46.29 0.75
CA MET A 1 6.16 -45.46 -0.06
C MET A 1 5.01 -45.03 0.83
N ASN A 2 5.09 -43.83 1.41
CA ASN A 2 3.98 -43.24 2.16
C ASN A 2 3.59 -41.96 1.43
N GLN A 3 2.46 -41.99 0.72
CA GLN A 3 1.83 -40.80 0.16
C GLN A 3 1.16 -40.04 1.30
N VAL A 4 1.59 -38.80 1.50
CA VAL A 4 0.90 -37.81 2.33
C VAL A 4 -0.24 -37.24 1.48
N GLN A 5 -1.48 -37.48 1.90
CA GLN A 5 -2.65 -36.81 1.34
C GLN A 5 -2.64 -35.34 1.78
N ASN A 6 -2.43 -34.43 0.83
CA ASN A 6 -2.70 -33.02 1.03
C ASN A 6 -4.22 -32.82 1.11
N GLY A 7 -4.73 -32.61 2.32
CA GLY A 7 -6.10 -32.16 2.55
C GLY A 7 -6.28 -30.74 2.03
N GLY A 8 -6.74 -30.61 0.80
CA GLY A 8 -7.25 -29.35 0.27
C GLY A 8 -8.51 -28.98 1.05
N VAL A 9 -8.42 -27.99 1.91
CA VAL A 9 -9.59 -27.34 2.52
C VAL A 9 -10.32 -26.63 1.39
N SER A 10 -11.47 -27.18 0.96
CA SER A 10 -12.34 -26.48 0.03
C SER A 10 -12.91 -25.24 0.73
N SER A 11 -12.56 -24.06 0.20
CA SER A 11 -13.22 -22.83 0.64
C SER A 11 -14.71 -22.93 0.31
N PRO A 12 -15.62 -22.59 1.26
CA PRO A 12 -17.05 -22.67 1.01
C PRO A 12 -17.44 -21.78 -0.17
N ALA A 13 -18.40 -22.27 -0.97
CA ALA A 13 -18.93 -21.53 -2.12
C ALA A 13 -19.44 -20.15 -1.66
N GLN A 14 -18.88 -19.09 -2.26
CA GLN A 14 -19.28 -17.72 -1.97
C GLN A 14 -20.62 -17.44 -2.66
N GLU A 15 -21.66 -17.21 -1.86
CA GLU A 15 -22.99 -16.81 -2.34
C GLU A 15 -22.99 -15.29 -2.63
N TYR A 16 -23.59 -14.84 -3.74
CA TYR A 16 -23.63 -13.43 -4.15
C TYR A 16 -25.08 -12.99 -4.43
N ILE A 17 -25.48 -11.80 -3.98
CA ILE A 17 -26.70 -11.15 -4.48
C ILE A 17 -26.45 -10.63 -5.90
N LYS A 18 -27.45 -10.76 -6.79
CA LYS A 18 -27.37 -10.31 -8.18
C LYS A 18 -27.43 -8.77 -8.24
N ASN A 19 -26.54 -8.19 -9.05
CA ASN A 19 -26.31 -6.75 -9.21
C ASN A 19 -27.58 -5.91 -9.50
N GLU A 20 -28.63 -6.50 -10.09
CA GLU A 20 -29.87 -5.80 -10.46
C GLU A 20 -30.79 -5.44 -9.28
N GLU A 21 -30.76 -6.19 -8.18
CA GLU A 21 -31.60 -5.89 -6.99
C GLU A 21 -31.01 -4.74 -6.18
N VAL A 22 -29.68 -4.62 -6.20
CA VAL A 22 -28.89 -3.59 -5.50
C VAL A 22 -29.10 -2.21 -6.13
N GLN A 23 -29.16 -2.15 -7.46
CA GLN A 23 -29.30 -0.90 -8.22
C GLN A 23 -30.69 -0.27 -8.15
N LYS A 24 -31.70 -1.00 -7.66
CA LYS A 24 -33.07 -0.49 -7.51
C LYS A 24 -33.29 0.25 -6.19
N ARG A 25 -32.28 0.34 -5.32
CA ARG A 25 -32.35 1.11 -4.07
C ARG A 25 -32.37 2.61 -4.39
N PRO A 26 -33.26 3.42 -3.77
CA PRO A 26 -33.37 4.84 -4.06
C PRO A 26 -32.07 5.61 -3.77
N ILE A 27 -31.75 6.55 -4.66
CA ILE A 27 -30.50 7.33 -4.67
C ILE A 27 -30.47 8.42 -3.58
N SER A 28 -31.62 8.90 -3.10
CA SER A 28 -31.69 10.05 -2.18
C SER A 28 -31.16 9.79 -0.76
N ASP A 29 -30.80 8.54 -0.43
CA ASP A 29 -30.16 8.09 0.83
C ASP A 29 -28.73 7.55 0.61
N GLN A 30 -28.11 7.81 -0.54
CA GLN A 30 -26.81 7.25 -0.92
C GLN A 30 -25.64 7.98 -0.24
N ALA A 31 -25.42 7.65 1.02
CA ALA A 31 -24.12 7.81 1.66
C ALA A 31 -24.03 6.87 2.84
N PHE A 32 -22.97 6.08 2.85
CA PHE A 32 -22.38 5.39 4.00
C PHE A 32 -23.20 5.42 5.30
N LYS A 33 -23.87 4.30 5.59
CA LYS A 33 -24.60 4.09 6.84
C LYS A 33 -23.68 3.43 7.86
N PHE A 34 -23.61 4.01 9.04
CA PHE A 34 -22.86 3.49 10.17
C PHE A 34 -23.80 2.77 11.13
N TYR A 35 -23.39 1.58 11.58
CA TYR A 35 -24.11 0.82 12.58
C TYR A 35 -23.13 0.30 13.62
N SER A 36 -23.38 0.62 14.89
CA SER A 36 -22.64 0.11 16.04
C SER A 36 -23.57 0.07 17.24
N LYS A 37 -23.34 -0.87 18.17
CA LYS A 37 -24.04 -0.92 19.45
C LYS A 37 -23.45 0.00 20.50
N ASP A 38 -22.16 0.26 20.40
CA ASP A 38 -21.37 0.88 21.47
C ASP A 38 -20.85 2.27 21.10
N ILE A 39 -21.07 2.70 19.86
CA ILE A 39 -20.65 4.01 19.34
C ILE A 39 -21.88 4.82 18.95
N GLU A 40 -22.23 5.79 19.79
CA GLU A 40 -23.19 6.85 19.48
C GLU A 40 -22.39 8.11 19.10
N ASP A 41 -22.03 8.23 17.81
CA ASP A 41 -21.38 9.43 17.27
C ASP A 41 -22.08 9.84 15.97
N ASP A 42 -22.91 10.89 16.06
CA ASP A 42 -23.60 11.52 14.93
C ASP A 42 -22.62 12.08 13.88
N HIS A 43 -21.33 12.18 14.22
CA HIS A 43 -20.25 12.65 13.37
C HIS A 43 -19.11 11.62 13.26
N PHE A 44 -19.45 10.33 13.35
CA PHE A 44 -18.48 9.23 13.29
C PHE A 44 -17.54 9.37 12.10
N PHE A 45 -18.06 9.70 10.91
CA PHE A 45 -17.25 9.83 9.70
C PHE A 45 -16.28 11.01 9.80
N ARG A 46 -16.69 12.14 10.38
CA ARG A 46 -15.83 13.29 10.63
C ARG A 46 -14.65 12.95 11.55
N THR A 47 -14.91 12.18 12.61
CA THR A 47 -13.87 11.72 13.55
C THR A 47 -12.93 10.72 12.88
N MET A 48 -13.50 9.82 12.10
CA MET A 48 -12.82 8.73 11.43
C MET A 48 -11.91 9.23 10.31
N MET A 49 -12.35 10.20 9.51
CA MET A 49 -11.59 10.78 8.41
C MET A 49 -10.60 11.88 8.85
N ALA A 50 -10.44 12.15 10.14
CA ALA A 50 -9.61 13.26 10.58
C ALA A 50 -8.13 13.13 10.15
N PRO A 51 -7.41 14.24 9.90
CA PRO A 51 -5.97 14.20 9.65
C PRO A 51 -5.20 13.46 10.76
N GLY A 52 -4.20 12.66 10.37
CA GLY A 52 -3.39 11.87 11.29
C GLY A 52 -3.99 10.53 11.70
N LYS A 53 -5.14 10.13 11.13
CA LYS A 53 -5.71 8.79 11.25
C LYS A 53 -5.10 7.83 10.24
N PHE A 54 -5.07 6.54 10.60
CA PHE A 54 -4.62 5.46 9.74
C PHE A 54 -5.69 4.36 9.64
N HIS A 55 -6.08 4.06 8.41
CA HIS A 55 -7.04 3.02 8.04
C HIS A 55 -6.32 1.90 7.31
N TYR A 56 -6.64 0.68 7.68
CA TYR A 56 -6.07 -0.50 7.05
C TYR A 56 -7.19 -1.44 6.60
N LEU A 57 -7.30 -1.69 5.30
CA LEU A 57 -8.30 -2.53 4.66
C LEU A 57 -7.68 -3.82 4.16
N TYR A 58 -8.05 -4.94 4.76
CA TYR A 58 -7.44 -6.23 4.45
C TYR A 58 -8.43 -7.27 3.96
N GLY A 59 -7.88 -8.31 3.36
CA GLY A 59 -8.59 -9.52 2.98
C GLY A 59 -8.28 -9.95 1.55
N ASN A 60 -8.85 -11.09 1.17
CA ASN A 60 -8.53 -11.77 -0.08
C ASN A 60 -8.76 -10.91 -1.34
N LEU A 61 -8.14 -11.30 -2.45
CA LEU A 61 -8.42 -10.76 -3.77
C LEU A 61 -9.91 -10.89 -4.12
N GLY A 62 -10.45 -9.89 -4.83
CA GLY A 62 -11.83 -9.92 -5.33
C GLY A 62 -12.95 -9.72 -4.30
N ILE A 63 -12.65 -9.36 -3.04
CA ILE A 63 -13.68 -9.07 -2.02
C ILE A 63 -14.27 -7.64 -2.10
N GLY A 64 -13.79 -6.82 -3.03
CA GLY A 64 -14.27 -5.45 -3.25
C GLY A 64 -13.58 -4.39 -2.39
N LYS A 65 -12.30 -4.58 -2.04
CA LYS A 65 -11.51 -3.61 -1.28
C LYS A 65 -11.33 -2.28 -2.03
N THR A 66 -10.83 -2.34 -3.26
CA THR A 66 -10.69 -1.18 -4.15
C THR A 66 -12.01 -0.45 -4.29
N HIS A 67 -13.12 -1.18 -4.49
CA HIS A 67 -14.46 -0.60 -4.58
C HIS A 67 -14.81 0.23 -3.33
N PHE A 68 -14.60 -0.34 -2.14
CA PHE A 68 -14.83 0.38 -0.90
C PHE A 68 -13.91 1.61 -0.78
N MET A 69 -12.64 1.46 -1.14
CA MET A 69 -11.67 2.55 -1.12
C MET A 69 -12.06 3.70 -2.06
N MET A 70 -12.54 3.38 -3.27
CA MET A 70 -13.10 4.35 -4.23
C MET A 70 -14.27 5.12 -3.63
N ASN A 71 -15.18 4.42 -2.96
CA ASN A 71 -16.31 5.07 -2.31
C ASN A 71 -15.84 6.00 -1.17
N MET A 72 -14.81 5.62 -0.40
CA MET A 72 -14.22 6.48 0.64
C MET A 72 -13.57 7.74 0.06
N MET A 73 -12.82 7.62 -1.03
CA MET A 73 -12.21 8.76 -1.71
C MET A 73 -13.28 9.73 -2.24
N TYR A 74 -14.33 9.18 -2.87
CA TYR A 74 -15.46 9.98 -3.35
C TYR A 74 -16.12 10.77 -2.20
N LEU A 75 -16.34 10.14 -1.03
CA LEU A 75 -16.93 10.84 0.12
C LEU A 75 -16.09 12.02 0.61
N LEU A 76 -14.77 11.84 0.69
CA LEU A 76 -13.86 12.89 1.13
C LEU A 76 -13.91 14.10 0.19
N LEU A 77 -13.98 13.85 -1.11
CA LEU A 77 -14.15 14.91 -2.09
C LEU A 77 -15.48 15.65 -1.96
N GLN A 78 -16.57 14.92 -1.69
CA GLN A 78 -17.88 15.52 -1.49
C GLN A 78 -18.03 16.21 -0.11
N GLY A 79 -17.02 16.13 0.76
CA GLY A 79 -17.07 16.72 2.11
C GLY A 79 -18.14 16.10 3.01
N TYR A 80 -18.48 14.83 2.77
CA TYR A 80 -19.56 14.12 3.46
C TYR A 80 -19.46 14.22 4.99
N ASP A 81 -20.61 14.37 5.66
CA ASP A 81 -20.71 14.47 7.13
C ASP A 81 -19.73 15.49 7.75
N GLY A 82 -19.49 16.61 7.05
CA GLY A 82 -18.59 17.65 7.55
C GLY A 82 -17.14 17.20 7.71
N CYS A 83 -16.70 16.19 6.95
CA CYS A 83 -15.31 15.72 6.90
C CYS A 83 -14.33 16.81 6.42
N GLY A 84 -14.83 17.91 5.87
CA GLY A 84 -14.06 19.03 5.34
C GLY A 84 -13.63 18.79 3.90
N GLU A 85 -12.81 19.69 3.37
CA GLU A 85 -12.30 19.62 2.00
C GLU A 85 -10.95 18.91 1.94
N TRP A 86 -10.80 18.05 0.94
CA TRP A 86 -9.63 17.18 0.79
C TRP A 86 -9.00 17.29 -0.59
N GLU A 87 -7.69 17.10 -0.60
CA GLU A 87 -6.88 16.67 -1.72
C GLU A 87 -6.55 15.19 -1.50
N VAL A 88 -6.94 14.35 -2.46
CA VAL A 88 -6.77 12.90 -2.39
C VAL A 88 -5.59 12.51 -3.26
N VAL A 89 -4.56 11.92 -2.66
CA VAL A 89 -3.43 11.34 -3.40
C VAL A 89 -3.61 9.82 -3.43
N THR A 90 -3.46 9.19 -4.59
CA THR A 90 -3.66 7.75 -4.72
C THR A 90 -2.77 7.11 -5.79
N ASN A 91 -2.52 5.81 -5.69
CA ASN A 91 -1.92 5.01 -6.75
C ASN A 91 -2.98 4.35 -7.65
N VAL A 92 -4.28 4.58 -7.43
CA VAL A 92 -5.35 4.02 -8.27
C VAL A 92 -5.42 4.78 -9.59
N PHE A 93 -5.59 4.06 -10.71
CA PHE A 93 -5.85 4.69 -12.00
C PHE A 93 -7.32 5.07 -12.13
N MET A 94 -7.55 6.34 -12.46
CA MET A 94 -8.87 6.89 -12.75
C MET A 94 -9.06 7.08 -14.24
N TYR A 95 -10.30 6.91 -14.67
CA TYR A 95 -10.71 7.02 -16.06
C TYR A 95 -11.92 7.91 -16.19
N HIS A 96 -11.94 8.73 -17.23
CA HIS A 96 -13.14 9.45 -17.64
C HIS A 96 -13.62 8.91 -18.99
N LYS A 97 -14.92 8.67 -19.10
CA LYS A 97 -15.56 8.27 -20.36
C LYS A 97 -16.52 9.33 -20.83
N ASP A 98 -16.37 9.78 -22.07
CA ASP A 98 -17.27 10.71 -22.72
C ASP A 98 -17.58 10.28 -24.18
N GLU A 99 -18.15 11.19 -24.98
CA GLU A 99 -18.48 10.94 -26.39
C GLU A 99 -17.24 10.70 -27.27
N SER A 100 -16.07 11.19 -26.84
CA SER A 100 -14.81 11.10 -27.58
C SER A 100 -14.03 9.81 -27.28
N GLY A 101 -14.29 9.18 -26.13
CA GLY A 101 -13.71 7.89 -25.77
C GLY A 101 -13.52 7.70 -24.27
N THR A 102 -12.53 6.88 -23.90
CA THR A 102 -12.07 6.70 -22.53
C THR A 102 -10.64 7.18 -22.43
N GLU A 103 -10.37 8.05 -21.46
CA GLU A 103 -9.02 8.53 -21.15
C GLU A 103 -8.66 8.26 -19.70
N VAL A 104 -7.36 8.03 -19.45
CA VAL A 104 -6.80 7.96 -18.10
C VAL A 104 -6.55 9.40 -17.65
N CYS A 105 -7.24 9.83 -16.60
CA CYS A 105 -7.09 11.15 -16.01
C CYS A 105 -7.64 11.16 -14.59
N ASP A 106 -7.31 12.21 -13.83
CA ASP A 106 -7.71 12.35 -12.45
C ASP A 106 -8.90 13.33 -12.30
N PRO A 107 -9.91 13.02 -11.47
CA PRO A 107 -10.92 13.99 -11.07
C PRO A 107 -10.30 15.20 -10.36
N ASP A 108 -11.03 16.32 -10.33
CA ASP A 108 -10.61 17.50 -9.56
C ASP A 108 -10.27 17.13 -8.11
N HIS A 109 -9.13 17.63 -7.62
CA HIS A 109 -8.58 17.37 -6.28
C HIS A 109 -8.18 15.91 -6.01
N VAL A 110 -8.05 15.10 -7.05
CA VAL A 110 -7.41 13.78 -7.01
C VAL A 110 -6.07 13.87 -7.72
N HIS A 111 -5.05 13.22 -7.17
CA HIS A 111 -3.71 13.22 -7.71
C HIS A 111 -3.19 11.79 -7.76
N HIS A 112 -2.95 11.28 -8.95
CA HIS A 112 -2.24 10.03 -9.12
C HIS A 112 -0.76 10.17 -8.76
N ILE A 113 -0.18 9.15 -8.12
CA ILE A 113 1.26 9.01 -7.90
C ILE A 113 1.76 7.65 -8.37
N ASP A 114 2.94 7.65 -8.97
CA ASP A 114 3.64 6.43 -9.38
C ASP A 114 4.74 6.05 -8.39
N SER A 115 5.13 6.96 -7.48
CA SER A 115 6.14 6.69 -6.45
C SER A 115 5.82 7.29 -5.08
N LEU A 116 6.36 6.69 -4.01
CA LEU A 116 6.12 7.21 -2.66
C LEU A 116 6.77 8.58 -2.43
N ASP A 117 7.88 8.89 -3.10
CA ASP A 117 8.54 10.18 -2.95
C ASP A 117 7.73 11.34 -3.55
N GLU A 118 6.97 11.09 -4.63
CA GLU A 118 6.03 12.06 -5.22
C GLU A 118 4.98 12.54 -4.23
N PHE A 119 4.59 11.69 -3.28
CA PHE A 119 3.67 12.09 -2.23
C PHE A 119 4.22 13.23 -1.37
N PHE A 120 5.54 13.27 -1.11
CA PHE A 120 6.13 14.34 -0.31
C PHE A 120 6.17 15.67 -1.06
N ASP A 121 6.40 15.64 -2.38
CA ASP A 121 6.23 16.80 -3.23
C ASP A 121 4.78 17.29 -3.23
N LYS A 122 3.82 16.37 -3.37
CA LYS A 122 2.40 16.68 -3.33
C LYS A 122 1.96 17.27 -2.00
N ILE A 123 2.45 16.78 -0.86
CA ILE A 123 2.17 17.38 0.46
C ILE A 123 2.54 18.86 0.48
N VAL A 124 3.66 19.23 -0.15
CA VAL A 124 4.15 20.61 -0.17
C VAL A 124 3.38 21.45 -1.17
N GLU A 125 3.19 20.95 -2.40
CA GLU A 125 2.41 21.60 -3.46
C GLU A 125 0.99 21.93 -2.98
N LEU A 126 0.34 20.95 -2.37
CA LEU A 126 -1.05 21.03 -1.94
C LEU A 126 -1.20 21.78 -0.62
N SER A 127 -0.12 22.08 0.10
CA SER A 127 -0.19 22.73 1.41
C SER A 127 -0.77 24.14 1.38
N ASP A 128 -0.64 24.84 0.26
CA ASP A 128 -1.09 26.23 0.10
C ASP A 128 -2.58 26.31 -0.32
N THR A 129 -3.22 25.18 -0.64
CA THR A 129 -4.66 25.11 -1.00
C THR A 129 -5.59 25.36 0.19
N GLY A 130 -5.09 25.21 1.42
CA GLY A 130 -5.91 25.23 2.64
C GLY A 130 -6.72 23.95 2.88
N ARG A 131 -6.68 22.98 1.95
CA ARG A 131 -7.39 21.70 2.04
C ARG A 131 -6.53 20.66 2.78
N ARG A 132 -7.18 19.62 3.31
CA ARG A 132 -6.51 18.50 3.99
C ARG A 132 -5.97 17.51 2.97
N VAL A 133 -4.95 16.73 3.31
CA VAL A 133 -4.34 15.75 2.39
C VAL A 133 -4.57 14.34 2.90
N ALA A 134 -5.07 13.47 2.02
CA ALA A 134 -5.20 12.04 2.28
C ALA A 134 -4.38 11.22 1.28
N LEU A 135 -3.80 10.11 1.74
CA LEU A 135 -3.11 9.14 0.91
C LEU A 135 -3.86 7.81 0.92
N PHE A 136 -4.33 7.39 -0.25
CA PHE A 136 -5.01 6.12 -0.49
C PHE A 136 -4.14 5.19 -1.32
N LEU A 137 -3.67 4.10 -0.72
CA LEU A 137 -2.84 3.11 -1.43
C LEU A 137 -3.61 1.79 -1.58
N ASP A 138 -3.94 1.42 -2.81
CA ASP A 138 -4.52 0.11 -3.11
C ASP A 138 -3.44 -0.95 -3.28
N ASP A 139 -3.79 -2.15 -2.81
CA ASP A 139 -3.00 -3.38 -2.90
C ASP A 139 -1.51 -3.18 -2.66
N PHE A 140 -1.17 -2.50 -1.56
CA PHE A 140 0.23 -2.16 -1.29
C PHE A 140 1.11 -3.40 -1.05
N ASN A 141 0.50 -4.58 -0.92
CA ASN A 141 1.19 -5.87 -0.88
C ASN A 141 1.75 -6.33 -2.22
N ARG A 142 1.24 -5.86 -3.38
CA ARG A 142 1.90 -6.11 -4.68
C ARG A 142 3.35 -5.60 -4.69
N PHE A 143 3.70 -4.72 -3.74
CA PHE A 143 5.05 -4.19 -3.54
C PHE A 143 5.95 -5.08 -2.68
N PHE A 144 5.41 -6.12 -2.02
CA PHE A 144 6.16 -6.98 -1.10
C PHE A 144 6.80 -8.20 -1.78
N PHE A 145 6.32 -8.55 -2.98
CA PHE A 145 6.55 -9.88 -3.55
C PHE A 145 7.75 -10.01 -4.49
N GLU A 146 8.36 -8.92 -4.98
CA GLU A 146 9.46 -9.05 -5.96
C GLU A 146 10.88 -9.10 -5.36
N GLU A 147 11.13 -8.71 -4.11
CA GLU A 147 12.42 -8.97 -3.45
C GLU A 147 12.27 -8.78 -1.93
N GLY A 148 12.75 -9.73 -1.12
CA GLY A 148 12.28 -9.98 0.25
C GLY A 148 12.22 -8.76 1.19
N LYS A 149 11.11 -8.63 1.93
CA LYS A 149 10.87 -7.63 3.01
C LYS A 149 11.55 -6.26 2.74
N ASP A 150 11.16 -5.67 1.61
CA ASP A 150 11.75 -4.50 0.94
C ASP A 150 11.84 -3.20 1.81
N PRO A 151 12.89 -2.37 1.62
CA PRO A 151 12.98 -0.96 2.06
C PRO A 151 11.68 -0.15 2.05
N LEU A 152 10.73 -0.38 1.13
CA LEU A 152 9.43 0.30 1.13
C LEU A 152 8.59 0.06 2.36
N SER A 153 8.58 -1.18 2.85
CA SER A 153 7.88 -1.53 4.07
C SER A 153 8.36 -0.69 5.24
N ARG A 154 9.68 -0.44 5.30
CA ARG A 154 10.30 0.42 6.32
C ARG A 154 9.87 1.88 6.16
N TYR A 155 9.76 2.41 4.94
CA TYR A 155 9.35 3.79 4.71
C TYR A 155 7.87 4.04 4.92
N LEU A 156 7.00 3.10 4.52
CA LEU A 156 5.57 3.13 4.87
C LEU A 156 5.38 3.11 6.38
N ARG A 157 6.14 2.29 7.12
CA ARG A 157 6.16 2.28 8.60
C ARG A 157 6.52 3.66 9.17
N GLN A 158 7.57 4.30 8.65
CA GLN A 158 7.97 5.64 9.07
C GLN A 158 6.89 6.70 8.78
N MET A 159 6.24 6.61 7.62
CA MET A 159 5.10 7.47 7.29
C MET A 159 3.93 7.26 8.24
N ILE A 160 3.59 6.02 8.58
CA ILE A 160 2.55 5.71 9.57
C ILE A 160 2.89 6.34 10.93
N LEU A 161 4.13 6.22 11.42
CA LEU A 161 4.53 6.88 12.69
C LEU A 161 4.41 8.40 12.64
N ASN A 162 4.77 8.99 11.51
CA ASN A 162 4.84 10.43 11.34
C ASN A 162 3.54 11.05 10.79
N ARG A 163 2.49 10.27 10.51
CA ARG A 163 1.24 10.74 9.89
C ARG A 163 0.61 11.95 10.59
N ARG A 164 0.62 11.98 11.93
CA ARG A 164 0.09 13.09 12.73
C ARG A 164 0.95 14.35 12.62
N LYS A 165 2.27 14.17 12.54
CA LYS A 165 3.23 15.25 12.33
C LYS A 165 3.15 15.83 10.93
N LEU A 166 2.89 14.97 9.94
CA LEU A 166 2.64 15.34 8.54
C LEU A 166 1.24 15.96 8.36
N GLY A 167 0.30 15.65 9.26
CA GLY A 167 -1.09 16.11 9.17
C GLY A 167 -1.87 15.45 8.04
N VAL A 168 -1.57 14.17 7.74
CA VAL A 168 -2.16 13.42 6.62
C VAL A 168 -3.04 12.27 7.11
N LEU A 169 -4.12 11.99 6.39
CA LEU A 169 -4.93 10.78 6.54
C LEU A 169 -4.29 9.66 5.70
N LEU A 170 -4.13 8.46 6.26
CA LEU A 170 -3.60 7.31 5.53
C LEU A 170 -4.67 6.22 5.41
N PHE A 171 -4.87 5.67 4.21
CA PHE A 171 -5.81 4.59 3.96
C PHE A 171 -5.18 3.54 3.04
N PHE A 172 -4.76 2.40 3.59
CA PHE A 172 -4.03 1.37 2.83
C PHE A 172 -4.83 0.09 2.70
N SER A 173 -4.75 -0.55 1.54
CA SER A 173 -5.45 -1.79 1.18
C SER A 173 -4.46 -2.92 0.86
N SER A 174 -4.70 -4.14 1.33
CA SER A 174 -3.79 -5.29 1.11
C SER A 174 -4.51 -6.62 0.90
N THR A 175 -3.85 -7.53 0.18
CA THR A 175 -4.32 -8.85 -0.26
C THR A 175 -4.04 -10.00 0.69
N GLU A 176 -3.19 -9.83 1.71
CA GLU A 176 -2.86 -10.89 2.67
C GLU A 176 -3.37 -10.60 4.09
N ASP A 177 -3.59 -11.69 4.83
CA ASP A 177 -4.09 -11.62 6.20
C ASP A 177 -3.05 -10.97 7.12
N ILE A 178 -3.57 -10.32 8.15
CA ILE A 178 -2.93 -9.52 9.18
C ILE A 178 -1.62 -10.11 9.76
N ALA A 179 -1.41 -11.43 9.69
CA ALA A 179 -0.36 -12.13 10.40
C ALA A 179 1.06 -11.60 10.11
N ASP A 180 1.47 -11.29 8.88
CA ASP A 180 2.84 -10.79 8.62
C ASP A 180 3.00 -9.28 8.82
N PHE A 181 1.88 -8.53 8.79
CA PHE A 181 1.84 -7.09 9.08
C PHE A 181 1.79 -6.82 10.61
N GLU A 182 1.13 -7.69 11.39
CA GLU A 182 1.04 -7.62 12.85
C GLU A 182 2.10 -8.46 13.60
N ASN A 183 2.60 -9.59 13.09
CA ASN A 183 3.62 -10.40 13.78
C ASN A 183 5.00 -9.74 13.82
N ASP A 184 5.37 -8.92 12.82
CA ASP A 184 6.55 -8.05 12.87
C ASP A 184 6.36 -6.88 13.88
N TRP A 185 5.18 -6.76 14.47
CA TRP A 185 4.70 -5.67 15.34
C TRP A 185 4.20 -6.15 16.70
N ALA A 186 4.81 -7.21 17.24
CA ALA A 186 4.54 -7.82 18.54
C ALA A 186 4.51 -6.86 19.77
N GLY A 187 4.60 -5.54 19.60
CA GLY A 187 4.40 -4.51 20.61
C GLY A 187 3.39 -3.39 20.27
N ARG A 188 2.48 -3.53 19.30
CA ARG A 188 1.50 -2.47 18.92
C ARG A 188 2.17 -1.13 18.53
N ARG A 189 3.29 -1.16 17.80
CA ARG A 189 4.09 0.06 17.58
C ARG A 189 3.49 1.02 16.54
N TYR A 190 2.61 0.58 15.63
CA TYR A 190 2.02 1.48 14.64
C TYR A 190 0.53 1.23 14.32
N PRO A 191 -0.32 1.01 15.35
CA PRO A 191 -1.66 0.46 15.17
C PRO A 191 -2.49 1.31 14.19
N ALA A 192 -3.21 0.63 13.31
CA ALA A 192 -4.29 1.25 12.56
C ALA A 192 -5.33 1.75 13.56
N ASP A 193 -5.78 2.99 13.36
CA ASP A 193 -6.89 3.55 14.13
C ASP A 193 -8.20 2.82 13.77
N PHE A 194 -8.31 2.34 12.52
CA PHE A 194 -9.46 1.61 11.99
C PHE A 194 -9.01 0.44 11.11
N LEU A 195 -9.44 -0.77 11.46
CA LEU A 195 -9.19 -2.02 10.74
C LEU A 195 -10.44 -2.43 9.97
N TRP A 196 -10.34 -2.50 8.66
CA TRP A 196 -11.46 -2.76 7.76
C TRP A 196 -11.35 -4.14 7.15
N THR A 197 -12.48 -4.83 7.06
CA THR A 197 -12.59 -6.10 6.34
C THR A 197 -13.90 -6.15 5.58
N ARG A 198 -13.89 -6.85 4.46
CA ARG A 198 -15.12 -7.18 3.73
C ARG A 198 -15.53 -8.59 4.12
N TYR A 199 -16.80 -8.77 4.46
CA TYR A 199 -17.32 -10.07 4.89
C TYR A 199 -17.04 -11.13 3.82
N LYS A 200 -16.30 -12.17 4.18
CA LYS A 200 -15.83 -13.21 3.26
C LYS A 200 -16.95 -14.18 2.88
N SER A 201 -17.99 -14.27 3.71
CA SER A 201 -19.11 -15.20 3.53
C SER A 201 -20.42 -14.70 4.16
N LYS A 202 -21.54 -15.28 3.71
CA LYS A 202 -22.87 -15.02 4.29
C LYS A 202 -22.94 -15.35 5.76
N LYS A 203 -22.23 -16.41 6.17
CA LYS A 203 -22.15 -16.86 7.56
C LYS A 203 -21.51 -15.79 8.45
N GLU A 204 -20.42 -15.18 7.98
CA GLU A 204 -19.74 -14.08 8.69
C GLU A 204 -20.67 -12.87 8.80
N TRP A 205 -21.33 -12.51 7.69
CA TRP A 205 -22.36 -11.47 7.70
C TRP A 205 -23.51 -11.77 8.66
N ASP A 206 -24.09 -12.97 8.63
CA ASP A 206 -25.23 -13.36 9.46
C ASP A 206 -24.90 -13.28 10.94
N GLN A 207 -23.65 -13.56 11.31
CA GLN A 207 -23.15 -13.39 12.66
C GLN A 207 -23.12 -11.90 13.03
N THR A 208 -22.44 -11.06 12.23
CA THR A 208 -22.38 -9.61 12.50
C THR A 208 -23.75 -8.95 12.48
N ARG A 209 -24.64 -9.38 11.59
CA ARG A 209 -26.04 -8.92 11.51
C ARG A 209 -26.77 -9.17 12.82
N LYS A 210 -26.60 -10.36 13.42
CA LYS A 210 -27.18 -10.67 14.75
C LYS A 210 -26.51 -9.87 15.85
N ASP A 211 -25.17 -9.78 15.82
CA ASP A 211 -24.40 -9.10 16.86
C ASP A 211 -24.73 -7.61 16.91
N LEU A 212 -25.00 -6.97 15.77
CA LEU A 212 -25.35 -5.56 15.63
C LEU A 212 -26.86 -5.29 15.45
N GLU A 213 -27.71 -6.32 15.55
CA GLU A 213 -29.18 -6.22 15.39
C GLU A 213 -29.63 -5.52 14.10
N LEU A 214 -28.95 -5.82 12.98
CA LEU A 214 -29.23 -5.19 11.69
C LEU A 214 -30.38 -5.90 10.95
N ASP A 215 -31.28 -5.11 10.38
CA ASP A 215 -32.34 -5.59 9.47
C ASP A 215 -32.00 -5.21 8.02
N ILE A 216 -30.88 -5.76 7.51
CA ILE A 216 -30.36 -5.46 6.17
C ILE A 216 -30.02 -6.77 5.46
N ASP A 217 -30.36 -6.84 4.17
CA ASP A 217 -29.97 -7.96 3.31
C ASP A 217 -28.49 -7.92 2.94
N TRP A 218 -27.86 -9.10 2.91
CA TRP A 218 -26.42 -9.21 2.67
C TRP A 218 -26.03 -8.86 1.23
N ASN A 219 -25.43 -7.70 1.01
CA ASN A 219 -24.72 -7.44 -0.24
C ASN A 219 -23.21 -7.34 0.01
N ARG A 220 -22.45 -8.28 -0.56
CA ARG A 220 -20.98 -8.27 -0.48
C ARG A 220 -20.35 -6.98 -1.00
N TRP A 221 -20.99 -6.26 -1.93
CA TRP A 221 -20.48 -5.00 -2.48
C TRP A 221 -20.78 -3.79 -1.60
N ASP A 222 -21.75 -3.88 -0.71
CA ASP A 222 -22.15 -2.76 0.14
C ASP A 222 -21.67 -2.93 1.58
N THR A 223 -21.37 -4.16 2.01
CA THR A 223 -21.18 -4.48 3.42
C THR A 223 -19.70 -4.54 3.81
N THR A 224 -19.30 -3.70 4.76
CA THR A 224 -17.94 -3.65 5.32
C THR A 224 -17.98 -3.71 6.84
N GLY A 225 -17.10 -4.51 7.44
CA GLY A 225 -16.85 -4.49 8.88
C GLY A 225 -15.68 -3.58 9.20
N CYS A 226 -15.75 -2.89 10.34
CA CYS A 226 -14.72 -2.03 10.88
C CYS A 226 -14.47 -2.36 12.34
N ILE A 227 -13.23 -2.62 12.71
CA ILE A 227 -12.81 -2.71 14.11
C ILE A 227 -12.11 -1.39 14.45
N VAL A 228 -12.67 -0.65 15.40
CA VAL A 228 -12.08 0.59 15.91
C VAL A 228 -11.03 0.25 16.97
N LEU A 229 -9.84 0.83 16.90
CA LEU A 229 -8.80 0.53 17.87
C LEU A 229 -9.23 0.93 19.29
N GLY A 230 -9.34 -0.06 20.18
CA GLY A 230 -9.78 0.14 21.56
C GLY A 230 -11.31 0.31 21.71
N GLY A 231 -12.07 0.08 20.64
CA GLY A 231 -13.52 0.05 20.63
C GLY A 231 -14.06 -1.23 19.98
N ASP A 232 -15.38 -1.25 19.75
CA ASP A 232 -16.10 -2.42 19.26
C ASP A 232 -16.23 -2.47 17.73
N LEU A 233 -16.81 -3.58 17.27
CA LEU A 233 -17.13 -3.79 15.86
C LEU A 233 -18.19 -2.79 15.41
N ALA A 234 -17.93 -2.14 14.28
CA ALA A 234 -18.88 -1.35 13.54
C ALA A 234 -19.13 -1.96 12.16
N HIS A 235 -20.34 -1.74 11.65
CA HIS A 235 -20.71 -2.07 10.29
C HIS A 235 -20.93 -0.80 9.47
N ILE A 236 -20.38 -0.80 8.26
CA ILE A 236 -20.58 0.24 7.27
C ILE A 236 -21.25 -0.33 6.03
N GLY A 237 -22.42 0.23 5.71
CA GLY A 237 -23.11 0.03 4.45
C GLY A 237 -22.74 1.13 3.46
N SER A 238 -22.03 0.81 2.38
CA SER A 238 -21.66 1.74 1.31
C SER A 238 -22.45 1.41 0.04
N SER A 239 -23.28 2.32 -0.45
CA SER A 239 -23.89 2.17 -1.78
C SER A 239 -22.88 2.43 -2.91
N LEU A 240 -23.28 2.15 -4.14
CA LEU A 240 -22.59 2.64 -5.34
C LEU A 240 -22.50 4.17 -5.32
N THR A 241 -21.39 4.70 -5.81
CA THR A 241 -21.15 6.13 -6.01
C THR A 241 -21.01 6.43 -7.51
N GLU A 242 -20.90 7.69 -7.88
CA GLU A 242 -20.65 8.08 -9.27
C GLU A 242 -19.43 7.32 -9.84
N TRP A 243 -18.38 7.13 -9.04
CA TRP A 243 -17.13 6.51 -9.47
C TRP A 243 -17.19 4.99 -9.55
N THR A 244 -18.14 4.37 -8.87
CA THR A 244 -18.21 2.91 -8.73
C THR A 244 -19.40 2.27 -9.41
N ASP A 245 -20.32 3.09 -9.94
CA ASP A 245 -21.37 2.64 -10.84
C ASP A 245 -20.81 2.25 -12.22
N SER A 246 -20.92 0.95 -12.53
CA SER A 246 -20.46 0.37 -13.80
C SER A 246 -21.50 0.42 -14.93
N LYS A 247 -22.73 0.91 -14.70
CA LYS A 247 -23.81 0.90 -15.70
C LYS A 247 -24.05 2.25 -16.39
N LYS A 248 -23.11 3.18 -16.28
CA LYS A 248 -23.22 4.50 -16.90
C LYS A 248 -22.64 4.55 -18.31
N ALA A 249 -23.25 5.40 -19.15
CA ALA A 249 -22.80 5.63 -20.51
C ALA A 249 -21.53 6.50 -20.56
N SER A 250 -21.39 7.43 -19.61
CA SER A 250 -20.31 8.41 -19.47
C SER A 250 -20.01 8.74 -17.99
N GLY A 251 -18.87 9.39 -17.73
CA GLY A 251 -18.41 9.85 -16.41
C GLY A 251 -17.22 9.07 -15.86
N TRP A 252 -16.86 9.36 -14.60
CA TRP A 252 -15.68 8.83 -13.89
C TRP A 252 -15.77 7.38 -13.45
N PHE A 253 -14.74 6.58 -13.66
CA PHE A 253 -14.69 5.20 -13.14
C PHE A 253 -13.25 4.75 -12.93
N TYR A 254 -13.10 3.58 -12.31
CA TYR A 254 -11.81 2.91 -12.13
C TYR A 254 -11.84 1.54 -12.81
N ASP A 255 -10.69 1.07 -13.28
CA ASP A 255 -10.58 -0.29 -13.81
C ASP A 255 -10.54 -1.31 -12.66
N LYS A 256 -11.33 -2.38 -12.77
CA LYS A 256 -11.37 -3.48 -11.80
C LYS A 256 -10.28 -4.54 -12.05
N VAL A 257 -9.59 -4.47 -13.19
CA VAL A 257 -8.57 -5.43 -13.63
C VAL A 257 -7.16 -4.85 -13.46
N SER A 258 -6.93 -3.62 -13.94
CA SER A 258 -5.70 -2.84 -13.73
C SER A 258 -6.00 -1.66 -12.81
N ASP A 259 -6.25 -1.96 -11.55
CA ASP A 259 -6.75 -1.04 -10.54
C ASP A 259 -5.75 0.03 -10.10
N ALA A 260 -4.46 -0.31 -10.00
CA ALA A 260 -3.48 0.60 -9.43
C ALA A 260 -2.09 0.52 -10.08
N SER A 261 -1.38 1.65 -10.07
CA SER A 261 0.02 1.73 -10.44
C SER A 261 0.87 0.93 -9.47
N VAL A 262 1.96 0.36 -10.01
CA VAL A 262 2.98 -0.24 -9.17
C VAL A 262 3.75 0.90 -8.51
N LEU A 263 3.52 1.15 -7.23
CA LEU A 263 4.18 2.21 -6.48
C LEU A 263 5.69 1.95 -6.42
N ARG A 264 6.46 2.82 -7.06
CA ARG A 264 7.91 2.74 -7.16
C ARG A 264 8.58 3.63 -6.12
N PHE A 265 9.91 3.59 -6.12
CA PHE A 265 10.71 4.72 -5.71
C PHE A 265 11.40 5.30 -6.91
N ARG A 266 11.51 6.63 -6.95
CA ARG A 266 12.61 7.21 -7.71
C ARG A 266 13.90 6.71 -7.07
N LYS A 267 14.68 5.96 -7.84
CA LYS A 267 16.05 5.66 -7.41
C LYS A 267 16.69 7.04 -7.16
N GLY A 268 17.40 7.20 -6.04
CA GLY A 268 18.03 8.47 -5.69
C GLY A 268 17.37 9.29 -4.57
N PHE A 269 16.12 8.99 -4.18
CA PHE A 269 15.56 9.59 -2.95
C PHE A 269 16.14 8.88 -1.71
N ASP A 270 16.97 9.57 -0.93
CA ASP A 270 17.54 9.03 0.31
C ASP A 270 16.53 9.12 1.47
N PHE A 271 15.57 8.19 1.47
CA PHE A 271 14.55 8.09 2.51
C PHE A 271 15.13 7.99 3.94
N ASP A 272 16.29 7.34 4.12
CA ASP A 272 16.90 7.21 5.45
C ASP A 272 17.38 8.55 5.98
N SER A 273 17.99 9.38 5.14
CA SER A 273 18.35 10.75 5.51
C SER A 273 17.12 11.65 5.63
N PHE A 274 16.13 11.50 4.74
CA PHE A 274 14.87 12.23 4.81
C PHE A 274 14.19 12.04 6.17
N TRP A 275 13.99 10.79 6.60
CA TRP A 275 13.31 10.49 7.86
C TRP A 275 14.12 10.93 9.08
N ARG A 276 15.44 10.72 9.10
CA ARG A 276 16.32 11.21 10.19
C ARG A 276 16.27 12.72 10.36
N GLY A 277 16.24 13.46 9.25
CA GLY A 277 16.07 14.91 9.30
C GLY A 277 14.66 15.28 9.79
N LEU A 278 13.62 14.63 9.24
CA LEU A 278 12.24 14.90 9.62
C LEU A 278 12.01 14.66 11.11
N GLU A 279 12.51 13.58 11.70
CA GLU A 279 12.37 13.23 13.13
C GLU A 279 12.69 14.41 14.08
N ASN A 280 13.73 15.18 13.75
CA ASN A 280 14.21 16.31 14.56
C ASN A 280 13.46 17.63 14.34
N VAL A 281 12.48 17.66 13.43
CA VAL A 281 11.71 18.85 13.06
C VAL A 281 10.36 18.85 13.80
N SER A 282 9.82 20.01 14.18
CA SER A 282 8.47 20.08 14.77
C SER A 282 7.38 19.83 13.71
N SER A 283 6.14 19.47 14.10
CA SER A 283 5.02 19.38 13.15
C SER A 283 4.72 20.70 12.43
N LEU A 284 4.95 21.84 13.09
CA LEU A 284 4.80 23.18 12.50
C LEU A 284 5.81 23.46 11.38
N SER A 285 6.97 22.82 11.44
CA SER A 285 8.07 23.03 10.49
C SER A 285 8.25 21.86 9.51
N ALA A 286 7.48 20.78 9.67
CA ALA A 286 7.60 19.57 8.86
C ALA A 286 7.46 19.87 7.36
N LYS A 287 6.43 20.65 6.97
CA LYS A 287 6.21 21.04 5.56
C LYS A 287 7.38 21.84 4.98
N ALA A 288 7.94 22.78 5.74
CA ALA A 288 9.09 23.58 5.32
C ALA A 288 10.35 22.73 5.14
N TYR A 289 10.56 21.74 6.03
CA TYR A 289 11.62 20.76 5.89
C TYR A 289 11.44 19.92 4.62
N ILE A 290 10.24 19.36 4.40
CA ILE A 290 9.96 18.56 3.20
C ILE A 290 10.23 19.38 1.95
N ARG A 291 9.69 20.60 1.87
CA ARG A 291 9.95 21.54 0.77
C ARG A 291 11.44 21.74 0.51
N THR A 292 12.21 21.98 1.57
CA THR A 292 13.66 22.19 1.46
C THR A 292 14.38 20.93 0.98
N TYR A 293 14.01 19.77 1.54
CA TYR A 293 14.62 18.50 1.19
C TYR A 293 14.35 18.14 -0.27
N THR A 294 13.09 18.17 -0.69
CA THR A 294 12.72 17.80 -2.07
C THR A 294 13.23 18.81 -3.10
N SER A 295 13.20 20.12 -2.79
CA SER A 295 13.81 21.13 -3.67
C SER A 295 15.33 21.00 -3.78
N SER A 296 15.99 20.41 -2.77
CA SER A 296 17.44 20.21 -2.78
C SER A 296 17.90 19.01 -3.60
N MET A 297 16.96 18.14 -4.01
CA MET A 297 17.13 17.00 -4.89
C MET A 297 16.98 17.47 -6.35
N SER A 298 18.03 18.03 -6.95
CA SER A 298 18.05 18.27 -8.41
C SER A 298 18.13 16.93 -9.15
N GLU A 299 17.62 16.84 -10.39
CA GLU A 299 17.72 15.61 -11.21
C GLU A 299 19.17 15.07 -11.31
N GLU A 300 20.17 15.94 -11.27
CA GLU A 300 21.59 15.57 -11.23
C GLU A 300 21.99 14.88 -9.92
N LYS A 301 21.49 15.37 -8.77
CA LYS A 301 21.71 14.71 -7.47
C LYS A 301 20.94 13.41 -7.37
N VAL A 302 19.73 13.33 -7.95
CA VAL A 302 18.98 12.08 -8.06
C VAL A 302 19.85 11.07 -8.80
N ARG A 303 20.36 11.39 -10.00
CA ARG A 303 21.30 10.52 -10.75
C ARG A 303 22.56 10.14 -9.97
N GLU A 304 23.14 11.06 -9.21
CA GLU A 304 24.31 10.77 -8.37
C GLU A 304 23.98 9.76 -7.25
N VAL A 305 22.83 9.90 -6.59
CA VAL A 305 22.38 8.98 -5.56
C VAL A 305 21.92 7.64 -6.18
N GLU A 306 21.29 7.64 -7.35
CA GLU A 306 20.98 6.44 -8.14
C GLU A 306 22.23 5.61 -8.41
N GLN A 307 23.28 6.27 -8.91
CA GLN A 307 24.55 5.65 -9.19
C GLN A 307 25.20 5.12 -7.91
N CYS A 308 25.21 5.91 -6.83
CA CYS A 308 25.75 5.46 -5.53
C CYS A 308 24.98 4.28 -4.93
N GLN A 309 23.66 4.22 -5.08
CA GLN A 309 22.85 3.11 -4.56
C GLN A 309 23.03 1.84 -5.40
N GLN A 310 23.05 1.96 -6.73
CA GLN A 310 23.43 0.84 -7.60
C GLN A 310 24.83 0.31 -7.27
N GLU A 311 25.79 1.19 -7.01
CA GLU A 311 27.13 0.79 -6.57
C GLU A 311 27.08 -0.01 -5.25
N LYS A 312 26.27 0.41 -4.27
CA LYS A 312 26.10 -0.32 -2.99
C LYS A 312 25.47 -1.69 -3.17
N ASP A 313 24.37 -1.79 -3.91
CA ASP A 313 23.66 -3.05 -4.10
C ASP A 313 24.54 -4.06 -4.86
N VAL A 314 25.25 -3.59 -5.90
CA VAL A 314 26.24 -4.38 -6.63
C VAL A 314 27.38 -4.83 -5.71
N VAL A 315 27.85 -3.97 -4.81
CA VAL A 315 28.87 -4.31 -3.81
C VAL A 315 28.43 -5.41 -2.87
N GLU A 316 27.21 -5.33 -2.32
CA GLU A 316 26.68 -6.34 -1.40
C GLU A 316 26.53 -7.70 -2.09
N ILE A 317 25.98 -7.72 -3.31
CA ILE A 317 25.84 -8.94 -4.10
C ILE A 317 27.23 -9.50 -4.46
N ALA A 318 28.15 -8.66 -4.90
CA ALA A 318 29.51 -9.08 -5.25
C ALA A 318 30.25 -9.68 -4.04
N ALA A 319 30.17 -9.04 -2.87
CA ALA A 319 30.76 -9.55 -1.64
C ALA A 319 30.16 -10.92 -1.24
N LYS A 320 28.83 -11.07 -1.37
CA LYS A 320 28.13 -12.33 -1.10
C LYS A 320 28.56 -13.43 -2.07
N LEU A 321 28.55 -13.19 -3.38
CA LEU A 321 28.99 -14.16 -4.38
C LEU A 321 30.46 -14.55 -4.19
N LYS A 322 31.31 -13.60 -3.81
CA LYS A 322 32.72 -13.86 -3.50
C LYS A 322 32.89 -14.73 -2.26
N SER A 323 32.11 -14.47 -1.21
CA SER A 323 32.09 -15.31 0.00
C SER A 323 31.59 -16.73 -0.26
N MET A 324 30.69 -16.92 -1.25
CA MET A 324 30.24 -18.22 -1.74
C MET A 324 31.29 -18.93 -2.63
N GLY A 325 32.46 -18.32 -2.81
CA GLY A 325 33.64 -18.84 -3.51
C GLY A 325 33.56 -18.80 -5.03
N LEU A 326 32.73 -17.93 -5.61
CA LEU A 326 32.77 -17.67 -7.04
C LEU A 326 34.08 -16.96 -7.44
N THR A 327 34.55 -17.27 -8.66
CA THR A 327 35.73 -16.62 -9.25
C THR A 327 35.42 -15.18 -9.64
N ASP A 328 36.45 -14.35 -9.73
CA ASP A 328 36.28 -12.94 -10.11
C ASP A 328 35.63 -12.82 -11.50
N GLU A 329 35.97 -13.73 -12.43
CA GLU A 329 35.42 -13.79 -13.79
C GLU A 329 33.92 -14.13 -13.81
N ALA A 330 33.48 -15.02 -12.92
CA ALA A 330 32.07 -15.41 -12.82
C ALA A 330 31.21 -14.27 -12.25
N ILE A 331 31.74 -13.53 -11.27
CA ILE A 331 31.06 -12.40 -10.65
C ILE A 331 30.99 -11.22 -11.63
N GLU A 332 32.09 -10.93 -12.34
CA GLU A 332 32.13 -9.92 -13.41
C GLU A 332 31.09 -10.21 -14.50
N CYS A 333 30.98 -11.47 -14.93
CA CYS A 333 29.97 -11.89 -15.90
C CYS A 333 28.54 -11.74 -15.37
N ALA A 334 28.29 -12.11 -14.12
CA ALA A 334 26.95 -12.05 -13.50
C ALA A 334 26.47 -10.62 -13.25
N LEU A 335 27.37 -9.72 -12.85
CA LEU A 335 27.03 -8.34 -12.46
C LEU A 335 27.30 -7.32 -13.57
N ASN A 336 27.94 -7.74 -14.66
CA ASN A 336 28.32 -6.89 -15.79
C ASN A 336 29.13 -5.65 -15.37
N VAL A 337 29.99 -5.80 -14.35
CA VAL A 337 30.89 -4.76 -13.84
C VAL A 337 32.30 -5.33 -13.77
N PRO A 338 33.33 -4.61 -14.27
CA PRO A 338 34.71 -5.09 -14.28
C PRO A 338 35.18 -5.51 -12.89
N LYS A 339 35.88 -6.65 -12.78
CA LYS A 339 36.35 -7.19 -11.49
C LYS A 339 37.24 -6.25 -10.67
N THR A 340 38.00 -5.38 -11.33
CA THR A 340 38.83 -4.35 -10.68
C THR A 340 37.97 -3.28 -10.00
N THR A 341 36.87 -2.88 -10.65
CA THR A 341 35.89 -1.94 -10.12
C THR A 341 35.14 -2.55 -8.94
N LEU A 342 34.67 -3.80 -9.07
CA LEU A 342 33.99 -4.53 -8.01
C LEU A 342 34.87 -4.67 -6.76
N ARG A 343 36.13 -5.10 -6.92
CA ARG A 343 37.07 -5.22 -5.79
C ARG A 343 37.25 -3.88 -5.07
N ARG A 344 37.47 -2.79 -5.82
CA ARG A 344 37.65 -1.45 -5.24
C ARG A 344 36.42 -1.00 -4.47
N TRP A 345 35.22 -1.20 -5.02
CA TRP A 345 33.98 -0.81 -4.35
C TRP A 345 33.72 -1.64 -3.09
N VAL A 346 33.91 -2.96 -3.14
CA VAL A 346 33.73 -3.86 -1.99
C VAL A 346 34.69 -3.53 -0.85
N GLU A 347 35.97 -3.33 -1.16
CA GLU A 347 36.99 -2.97 -0.15
C GLU A 347 36.74 -1.58 0.43
N LYS A 348 36.32 -0.60 -0.39
CA LYS A 348 35.94 0.74 0.07
C LYS A 348 34.73 0.71 1.02
N SER A 349 33.81 -0.22 0.83
CA SER A 349 32.65 -0.44 1.71
C SER A 349 32.97 -1.27 2.96
N GLY A 350 34.23 -1.66 3.17
CA GLY A 350 34.69 -2.35 4.39
C GLY A 350 34.53 -3.87 4.37
N HIS A 351 34.14 -4.46 3.24
CA HIS A 351 34.06 -5.91 3.07
C HIS A 351 35.39 -6.49 2.57
N GLN A 352 35.69 -7.74 2.93
CA GLN A 352 36.89 -8.42 2.43
C GLN A 352 36.62 -9.08 1.06
N TRP A 353 37.41 -8.72 0.03
CA TRP A 353 37.39 -9.41 -1.26
C TRP A 353 38.21 -10.71 -1.19
N LYS A 354 37.67 -11.73 -0.52
CA LYS A 354 38.31 -13.05 -0.39
C LYS A 354 37.31 -14.16 -0.68
N VAL A 355 37.79 -15.23 -1.30
CA VAL A 355 37.03 -16.48 -1.43
C VAL A 355 36.80 -17.01 -0.02
N GLY A 356 35.54 -17.23 0.36
CA GLY A 356 35.24 -17.92 1.62
C GLY A 356 35.86 -19.31 1.61
N GLU A 357 36.34 -19.79 2.76
CA GLU A 357 36.69 -21.20 2.92
C GLU A 357 35.41 -22.01 2.77
N ILE A 358 35.13 -22.52 1.56
CA ILE A 358 34.04 -23.47 1.39
C ILE A 358 34.53 -24.81 1.95
N GLU A 359 34.09 -25.16 3.16
CA GLU A 359 34.01 -26.57 3.54
C GLU A 359 32.93 -27.23 2.69
N LEU A 360 33.29 -27.72 1.50
CA LEU A 360 32.40 -28.55 0.68
C LEU A 360 32.27 -29.93 1.33
N PRO A 361 31.06 -30.38 1.77
CA PRO A 361 30.89 -31.74 2.27
C PRO A 361 30.93 -32.80 1.15
N TYR A 362 31.05 -32.40 -0.12
CA TYR A 362 31.03 -33.31 -1.25
C TYR A 362 32.19 -33.04 -2.21
N ARG A 363 33.21 -33.90 -2.17
CA ARG A 363 34.17 -34.07 -3.26
C ARG A 363 33.44 -34.67 -4.46
N PHE A 364 33.20 -33.88 -5.51
CA PHE A 364 32.85 -34.43 -6.81
C PHE A 364 34.00 -35.32 -7.29
N LYS A 365 33.77 -36.63 -7.38
CA LYS A 365 34.68 -37.55 -8.08
C LYS A 365 34.70 -37.14 -9.55
N SER A 366 35.90 -36.83 -10.04
CA SER A 366 36.20 -36.66 -11.46
C SER A 366 35.67 -37.82 -12.29
N LEU A 367 34.70 -37.56 -13.18
CA LEU A 367 34.29 -38.47 -14.26
C LEU A 367 35.31 -38.41 -15.41
N ARG A 368 36.55 -38.81 -15.13
CA ARG A 368 37.54 -39.15 -16.15
C ARG A 368 38.20 -40.48 -15.82
N GLU A 369 37.61 -41.53 -16.34
CA GLU A 369 38.16 -42.85 -16.65
C GLU A 369 37.33 -43.32 -17.87
N LYS A 370 37.81 -43.88 -18.97
CA LYS A 370 39.07 -44.40 -19.49
C LYS A 370 38.91 -44.39 -21.02
N THR A 371 39.98 -44.14 -21.77
CA THR A 371 40.15 -44.77 -23.10
C THR A 371 41.00 -46.01 -22.92
#